data_AF-A0A4C1VL51-F1
#
_entry.id   AF-A0A4C1VL51-F1
#
_cell.length_a   1.000
_cell.length_b   1.000
_cell.length_c   1.000
_cell.angle_alpha   90.00
_cell.angle_beta   90.00
_cell.angle_gamma   90.00
#
_symmetry.space_group_name_H-M   'P 1'
#
loop_
_entity.id
_entity.type
_entity.pdbx_description
1 polymer ?
#
loop_
_entity_poly.entity_id
_entity_poly.type
_entity_poly.pdbx_seq_one_letter_code
_entity_poly.pdbx_strand_id
1 'polypeptide(L)'
;MAIVEDEVRNESGEENEIEVVVEEDDGEEQDSADEDSDDDGSDDEEMLETKVAMLEQRVTENPYNYDDHIELIQALWRSSELDRWREAFNRLQKMSLVSSEHWVMRLQTESSLAHSQADIERIADLFQQALLDCFTLSVLTEWCTWALHLSDIEFSRKQLEDIVKRAGADPLSGKIFWDAKKEFETTQLETMSEDEPGYKEQVARILYCVEEVVSRPLLHHDESWAEFEEWATKVKDKEYIEKVKLQHEAAADFLEKITRFEDKLLTLVDPEEKCDVYQEYISMVKQLAEDSDKYGECDVNGILKVLYERSTSDCLTTERCYDLCAAFIEHVHAHSSRSSYKRAVEACTRRQPHVHKFWTSAMRQAEKDGKEFDEIKSILETALSRGMKSFKEADFLWMSYLESVRRHTDFEDPSSVDRLRRTFRLAWDSLAEAWGAAADESFVPIYWARVEYTRVRDHVRGREIFEEAITDGRASCPIPQLSTKRGLKWPVTHSRVRSSN
;
A
#
# COMPACT_ATOMS: atom_id res chain seq x y z
N MET A 1 6.36 -57.81 25.84
CA MET A 1 5.29 -58.71 25.37
C MET A 1 4.90 -58.25 23.98
N ALA A 2 4.66 -59.24 23.13
CA ALA A 2 4.61 -59.16 21.67
C ALA A 2 3.19 -58.84 21.16
N ILE A 3 3.13 -58.09 20.04
CA ILE A 3 2.28 -58.23 18.81
C ILE A 3 0.75 -58.05 19.04
N VAL A 4 -0.03 -57.28 18.26
CA VAL A 4 -0.30 -57.23 16.80
C VAL A 4 -0.97 -55.86 16.52
N GLU A 5 -0.51 -55.01 15.60
CA GLU A 5 -0.91 -54.88 14.17
C GLU A 5 -2.43 -54.86 13.90
N ASP A 6 -2.93 -53.73 13.38
CA ASP A 6 -3.62 -53.74 12.08
C ASP A 6 -3.66 -52.32 11.45
N GLU A 7 -3.34 -52.30 10.16
CA GLU A 7 -3.28 -51.19 9.22
C GLU A 7 -4.68 -50.67 8.84
N VAL A 8 -4.84 -49.37 8.55
CA VAL A 8 -5.45 -48.91 7.28
C VAL A 8 -4.83 -47.56 6.87
N ARG A 9 -4.40 -47.59 5.62
CA ARG A 9 -3.70 -46.67 4.72
C ARG A 9 -4.61 -45.62 4.05
N ASN A 10 -4.08 -44.41 3.84
CA ASN A 10 -4.17 -43.56 2.63
C ASN A 10 -3.44 -42.23 2.96
N GLU A 11 -2.22 -41.92 2.49
CA GLU A 11 -1.73 -41.68 1.11
C GLU A 11 -2.50 -40.59 0.35
N SER A 12 -1.98 -39.36 0.37
CA SER A 12 -1.52 -38.62 -0.82
C SER A 12 -0.97 -37.23 -0.43
N GLY A 13 0.32 -37.15 -0.14
CA GLY A 13 1.08 -35.90 -0.19
C GLY A 13 1.94 -35.95 -1.45
N GLU A 14 1.59 -35.14 -2.45
CA GLU A 14 2.43 -34.89 -3.61
C GLU A 14 3.13 -33.54 -3.36
N GLU A 15 4.36 -33.64 -2.85
CA GLU A 15 5.35 -32.58 -2.88
C GLU A 15 6.00 -32.63 -4.26
N ASN A 16 5.78 -31.60 -5.09
CA ASN A 16 6.51 -31.43 -6.33
C ASN A 16 7.87 -30.78 -6.02
N GLU A 17 8.88 -31.60 -5.74
CA GLU A 17 10.29 -31.21 -5.83
C GLU A 17 10.67 -31.01 -7.30
N ILE A 18 11.21 -29.84 -7.64
CA ILE A 18 11.80 -29.55 -8.94
C ILE A 18 13.19 -30.20 -9.00
N GLU A 19 13.32 -31.21 -9.84
CA GLU A 19 14.54 -31.94 -10.14
C GLU A 19 15.47 -31.06 -11.00
N VAL A 20 16.63 -30.68 -10.45
CA VAL A 20 17.70 -29.98 -11.17
C VAL A 20 18.56 -31.03 -11.86
N VAL A 21 18.40 -31.18 -13.18
CA VAL A 21 19.23 -32.06 -14.00
C VAL A 21 20.59 -31.37 -14.22
N VAL A 22 21.64 -31.94 -13.66
CA VAL A 22 23.04 -31.62 -13.98
C VAL A 22 23.52 -32.72 -14.92
N GLU A 23 23.79 -32.38 -16.18
CA GLU A 23 24.38 -33.31 -17.14
C GLU A 23 25.87 -33.53 -16.81
N GLU A 24 26.27 -34.79 -16.68
CA GLU A 24 27.68 -35.19 -16.65
C GLU A 24 28.13 -35.56 -18.07
N ASP A 25 29.18 -34.86 -18.52
CA ASP A 25 29.94 -35.04 -19.75
C ASP A 25 30.84 -36.28 -19.66
N ASP A 26 30.67 -37.23 -20.59
CA ASP A 26 31.59 -38.35 -20.79
C ASP A 26 31.84 -38.47 -22.30
N GLY A 27 33.03 -38.03 -22.72
CA GLY A 27 33.43 -37.98 -24.13
C GLY A 27 33.98 -39.31 -24.66
N GLU A 28 33.66 -39.61 -25.93
CA GLU A 28 34.58 -40.29 -26.86
C GLU A 28 34.35 -39.78 -28.30
N GLU A 29 35.47 -39.47 -28.96
CA GLU A 29 35.60 -38.92 -30.31
C GLU A 29 35.17 -39.88 -31.43
N GLN A 30 34.48 -39.38 -32.46
CA GLN A 30 34.65 -39.92 -33.81
C GLN A 30 34.36 -38.87 -34.91
N ASP A 31 35.41 -38.52 -35.64
CA ASP A 31 35.43 -37.68 -36.84
C ASP A 31 34.35 -38.04 -37.88
N SER A 32 33.60 -37.04 -38.38
CA SER A 32 33.52 -36.80 -39.83
C SER A 32 32.76 -35.53 -40.21
N ALA A 33 33.45 -34.71 -41.01
CA ALA A 33 32.97 -33.76 -42.02
C ALA A 33 32.27 -32.46 -41.58
N ASP A 34 33.04 -31.37 -41.72
CA ASP A 34 32.57 -30.01 -42.00
C ASP A 34 31.42 -29.99 -43.02
N GLU A 35 30.24 -29.53 -42.59
CA GLU A 35 29.37 -28.66 -43.37
C GLU A 35 28.77 -27.61 -42.44
N ASP A 36 29.19 -26.35 -42.64
CA ASP A 36 28.61 -25.14 -42.08
C ASP A 36 27.07 -25.16 -42.16
N SER A 37 26.41 -25.06 -41.00
CA SER A 37 25.02 -24.60 -40.93
C SER A 37 24.77 -23.92 -39.57
N ASP A 38 25.39 -22.74 -39.41
CA ASP A 38 24.96 -21.72 -38.45
C ASP A 38 23.57 -21.17 -38.87
N ASP A 39 22.49 -21.91 -38.61
CA ASP A 39 21.11 -21.38 -38.74
C ASP A 39 20.07 -22.23 -38.00
N ASP A 40 20.06 -22.20 -36.66
CA ASP A 40 18.99 -22.83 -35.85
C ASP A 40 18.46 -21.90 -34.73
N GLY A 41 18.73 -20.60 -34.84
CA GLY A 41 18.26 -19.57 -33.90
C GLY A 41 17.14 -18.66 -34.43
N SER A 42 16.85 -18.72 -35.75
CA SER A 42 15.92 -17.79 -36.41
C SER A 42 14.44 -18.14 -36.16
N ASP A 43 14.10 -19.42 -36.09
CA ASP A 43 12.70 -19.86 -36.00
C ASP A 43 12.07 -19.54 -34.63
N ASP A 44 12.85 -19.62 -33.55
CA ASP A 44 12.36 -19.37 -32.19
C ASP A 44 12.04 -17.88 -31.94
N GLU A 45 12.85 -16.97 -32.47
CA GLU A 45 12.63 -15.52 -32.36
C GLU A 45 11.41 -15.08 -33.17
N GLU A 46 11.21 -15.62 -34.38
CA GLU A 46 10.02 -15.33 -35.20
C GLU A 46 8.72 -15.88 -34.56
N MET A 47 8.79 -17.07 -33.94
CA MET A 47 7.67 -17.62 -33.17
C MET A 47 7.32 -16.77 -31.95
N LEU A 48 8.32 -16.24 -31.24
CA LEU A 48 8.11 -15.36 -30.09
C LEU A 48 7.46 -14.03 -30.50
N GLU A 49 7.93 -13.38 -31.57
CA GLU A 49 7.33 -12.11 -32.03
C GLU A 49 5.88 -12.33 -32.51
N THR A 50 5.60 -13.45 -33.19
CA THR A 50 4.23 -13.82 -33.58
C THR A 50 3.33 -14.00 -32.36
N LYS A 51 3.84 -14.64 -31.30
CA LYS A 51 3.11 -14.82 -30.04
C LYS A 51 2.87 -13.48 -29.35
N VAL A 52 3.87 -12.59 -29.31
CA VAL A 52 3.75 -11.25 -28.74
C VAL A 52 2.66 -10.46 -29.47
N ALA A 53 2.66 -10.44 -30.80
CA ALA A 53 1.64 -9.73 -31.60
C ALA A 53 0.21 -10.26 -31.32
N MET A 54 0.05 -11.58 -31.22
CA MET A 54 -1.23 -12.19 -30.84
C MET A 54 -1.68 -11.78 -29.43
N LEU A 55 -0.76 -11.73 -28.46
CA LEU A 55 -1.06 -11.35 -27.08
C LEU A 55 -1.38 -9.85 -26.95
N GLU A 56 -0.70 -8.98 -27.70
CA GLU A 56 -1.04 -7.56 -27.78
C GLU A 56 -2.45 -7.34 -28.32
N GLN A 57 -2.86 -8.13 -29.32
CA GLN A 57 -4.23 -8.12 -29.82
C GLN A 57 -5.23 -8.55 -28.73
N ARG A 58 -4.98 -9.67 -28.04
CA ARG A 58 -5.85 -10.15 -26.95
C ARG A 58 -6.00 -9.12 -25.83
N VAL A 59 -4.91 -8.50 -25.42
CA VAL A 59 -4.91 -7.43 -24.41
C VAL A 59 -5.67 -6.20 -24.90
N THR A 60 -5.62 -5.87 -26.19
CA THR A 60 -6.38 -4.75 -26.76
C THR A 60 -7.87 -5.05 -26.81
N GLU A 61 -8.25 -6.29 -27.13
CA GLU A 61 -9.65 -6.75 -27.19
C GLU A 61 -10.27 -6.86 -25.78
N ASN A 62 -9.49 -7.34 -24.80
CA ASN A 62 -9.91 -7.45 -23.41
C ASN A 62 -8.87 -6.87 -22.43
N PRO A 63 -8.86 -5.53 -22.24
CA PRO A 63 -7.85 -4.86 -21.42
C PRO A 63 -7.81 -5.27 -19.95
N TYR A 64 -8.88 -5.85 -19.42
CA TYR A 64 -9.01 -6.21 -18.00
C TYR A 64 -8.60 -7.67 -17.71
N ASN A 65 -8.22 -8.46 -18.71
CA ASN A 65 -7.77 -9.83 -18.49
C ASN A 65 -6.35 -9.85 -17.92
N TYR A 66 -6.22 -10.15 -16.63
CA TYR A 66 -4.94 -10.20 -15.93
C TYR A 66 -3.97 -11.21 -16.56
N ASP A 67 -4.44 -12.42 -16.86
CA ASP A 67 -3.60 -13.52 -17.35
C ASP A 67 -3.02 -13.21 -18.73
N ASP A 68 -3.80 -12.57 -19.61
CA ASP A 68 -3.34 -12.15 -20.94
C ASP A 68 -2.17 -11.13 -20.83
N HIS A 69 -2.23 -10.22 -19.85
CA HIS A 69 -1.12 -9.29 -19.60
C HIS A 69 0.11 -10.02 -19.07
N ILE A 70 -0.06 -10.99 -18.17
CA ILE A 70 1.07 -11.77 -17.64
C ILE A 70 1.74 -12.59 -18.73
N GLU A 71 0.97 -13.29 -19.57
CA GLU A 71 1.49 -14.03 -20.71
C GLU A 71 2.28 -13.12 -21.66
N LEU A 72 1.77 -11.91 -21.93
CA LEU A 72 2.46 -10.91 -22.74
C LEU A 72 3.76 -10.44 -22.09
N ILE A 73 3.73 -10.13 -20.80
CA ILE A 73 4.90 -9.71 -20.02
C ILE A 73 5.98 -10.80 -20.05
N GLN A 74 5.61 -12.06 -19.84
CA GLN A 74 6.55 -13.17 -19.89
C GLN A 74 7.13 -13.39 -21.30
N ALA A 75 6.31 -13.25 -22.34
CA ALA A 75 6.78 -13.35 -23.73
C ALA A 75 7.78 -12.25 -24.07
N LEU A 76 7.49 -10.99 -23.72
CA LEU A 76 8.38 -9.84 -23.93
C LEU A 76 9.69 -9.95 -23.15
N TRP A 77 9.64 -10.54 -21.95
CA TRP A 77 10.85 -10.80 -21.16
C TRP A 77 11.74 -11.86 -21.84
N ARG A 78 11.15 -12.95 -22.35
CA ARG A 78 11.87 -14.00 -23.08
C ARG A 78 12.48 -13.51 -24.39
N SER A 79 11.82 -12.58 -25.08
CA SER A 79 12.35 -11.96 -26.30
C SER A 79 13.34 -10.80 -26.03
N SER A 80 13.70 -10.53 -24.77
CA SER A 80 14.59 -9.41 -24.38
C SER A 80 14.11 -8.03 -24.82
N GLU A 81 12.82 -7.86 -25.09
CA GLU A 81 12.17 -6.59 -25.49
C GLU A 81 11.83 -5.74 -24.25
N LEU A 82 12.88 -5.31 -23.54
CA LEU A 82 12.76 -4.75 -22.18
C LEU A 82 11.95 -3.45 -22.10
N ASP A 83 11.94 -2.62 -23.13
CA ASP A 83 11.16 -1.38 -23.13
C ASP A 83 9.65 -1.66 -23.28
N ARG A 84 9.28 -2.53 -24.23
CA ARG A 84 7.90 -3.03 -24.38
C ARG A 84 7.44 -3.77 -23.12
N TRP A 85 8.34 -4.53 -22.49
CA TRP A 85 8.10 -5.22 -21.22
C TRP A 85 7.75 -4.25 -20.08
N ARG A 86 8.53 -3.16 -19.92
CA ARG A 86 8.23 -2.10 -18.94
C ARG A 86 6.88 -1.43 -19.22
N GLU A 87 6.57 -1.16 -20.48
CA GLU A 87 5.29 -0.58 -20.87
C GLU A 87 4.11 -1.50 -20.57
N ALA A 88 4.26 -2.80 -20.84
CA ALA A 88 3.25 -3.81 -20.52
C ALA A 88 2.97 -3.87 -19.00
N PHE A 89 4.02 -3.85 -18.18
CA PHE A 89 3.89 -3.78 -16.72
C PHE A 89 3.20 -2.49 -16.25
N ASN A 90 3.59 -1.34 -16.79
CA ASN A 90 2.98 -0.06 -16.44
C ASN A 90 1.49 -0.01 -16.84
N ARG A 91 1.13 -0.65 -17.96
CA ARG A 91 -0.26 -0.79 -18.40
C ARG A 91 -1.05 -1.68 -17.44
N LEU A 92 -0.51 -2.84 -17.07
CA LEU A 92 -1.14 -3.75 -16.10
C LEU A 92 -1.40 -3.04 -14.76
N GLN A 93 -0.39 -2.41 -14.18
CA GLN A 93 -0.49 -1.69 -12.90
C GLN A 93 -1.53 -0.55 -12.94
N LYS A 94 -1.70 0.10 -14.10
CA LYS A 94 -2.74 1.13 -14.28
C LYS A 94 -4.14 0.56 -14.29
N MET A 95 -4.34 -0.74 -14.47
CA MET A 95 -5.67 -1.35 -14.61
C MET A 95 -6.03 -2.23 -13.41
N SER A 96 -5.09 -3.03 -12.92
CA SER A 96 -5.29 -3.97 -11.82
C SER A 96 -4.18 -3.87 -10.77
N LEU A 97 -4.42 -4.50 -9.63
CA LEU A 97 -3.39 -4.74 -8.61
C LEU A 97 -2.50 -5.89 -9.08
N VAL A 98 -1.20 -5.65 -9.10
CA VAL A 98 -0.22 -6.66 -9.50
C VAL A 98 0.09 -7.56 -8.30
N SER A 99 0.08 -8.88 -8.51
CA SER A 99 0.37 -9.84 -7.44
C SER A 99 1.84 -9.80 -7.02
N SER A 100 2.13 -10.30 -5.82
CA SER A 100 3.47 -10.28 -5.24
C SER A 100 4.51 -11.00 -6.10
N GLU A 101 4.16 -12.12 -6.71
CA GLU A 101 5.06 -12.90 -7.56
C GLU A 101 5.54 -12.07 -8.78
N HIS A 102 4.59 -11.42 -9.46
CA HIS A 102 4.89 -10.61 -10.64
C HIS A 102 5.65 -9.32 -10.28
N TRP A 103 5.41 -8.76 -9.10
CA TRP A 103 6.22 -7.66 -8.58
C TRP A 103 7.66 -8.09 -8.33
N VAL A 104 7.88 -9.22 -7.65
CA VAL A 104 9.23 -9.73 -7.39
C VAL A 104 9.98 -10.01 -8.70
N MET A 105 9.33 -10.63 -9.68
CA MET A 105 9.90 -10.83 -11.03
C MET A 105 10.37 -9.51 -11.66
N ARG A 106 9.54 -8.45 -11.61
CA ARG A 106 9.89 -7.13 -12.12
C ARG A 106 11.06 -6.51 -11.35
N LEU A 107 11.04 -6.60 -10.03
CA LEU A 107 12.03 -6.00 -9.15
C LEU A 107 13.41 -6.64 -9.33
N GLN A 108 13.46 -7.98 -9.43
CA GLN A 108 14.70 -8.71 -9.68
C GLN A 108 15.29 -8.38 -11.05
N THR A 109 14.44 -8.33 -12.09
CA THR A 109 14.87 -7.97 -13.45
C THR A 109 15.38 -6.53 -13.52
N GLU A 110 14.65 -5.55 -12.96
CA GLU A 110 15.12 -4.16 -12.98
C GLU A 110 16.37 -3.96 -12.14
N SER A 111 16.51 -4.68 -11.02
CA SER A 111 17.69 -4.63 -10.16
C SER A 111 18.94 -5.16 -10.87
N SER A 112 18.83 -6.22 -11.67
CA SER A 112 19.97 -6.75 -12.42
C SER A 112 20.42 -5.83 -13.56
N LEU A 113 19.52 -5.00 -14.08
CA LEU A 113 19.77 -4.07 -15.18
C LEU A 113 20.23 -2.67 -14.71
N ALA A 114 20.08 -2.34 -13.44
CA ALA A 114 20.38 -1.01 -12.93
C ALA A 114 21.87 -0.83 -12.66
N HIS A 115 22.48 0.11 -13.39
CA HIS A 115 23.89 0.45 -13.24
C HIS A 115 24.12 1.95 -13.00
N SER A 116 23.13 2.80 -13.28
CA SER A 116 23.20 4.23 -12.98
C SER A 116 22.52 4.57 -11.66
N GLN A 117 22.96 5.65 -11.02
CA GLN A 117 22.33 6.14 -9.78
C GLN A 117 20.83 6.45 -9.97
N ALA A 118 20.44 6.96 -11.14
CA ALA A 118 19.04 7.24 -11.45
C ALA A 118 18.21 5.95 -11.53
N ASP A 119 18.79 4.86 -12.02
CA ASP A 119 18.13 3.55 -12.06
C ASP A 119 17.97 2.96 -10.67
N ILE A 120 18.99 3.11 -9.82
CA ILE A 120 18.97 2.68 -8.41
C ILE A 120 17.87 3.41 -7.64
N GLU A 121 17.76 4.73 -7.80
CA GLU A 121 16.68 5.52 -7.16
C GLU A 121 15.30 5.10 -7.67
N ARG A 122 15.17 4.85 -8.98
CA ARG A 122 13.93 4.34 -9.58
C ARG A 122 13.54 2.96 -9.05
N ILE A 123 14.50 2.08 -8.74
CA ILE A 123 14.21 0.78 -8.10
C ILE A 123 13.68 0.97 -6.68
N ALA A 124 14.26 1.88 -5.89
CA ALA A 124 13.71 2.21 -4.57
C ALA A 124 12.23 2.63 -4.66
N ASP A 125 11.87 3.42 -5.68
CA ASP A 125 10.49 3.81 -5.93
C ASP A 125 9.62 2.63 -6.38
N LEU A 126 10.17 1.69 -7.17
CA LEU A 126 9.44 0.47 -7.58
C LEU A 126 9.12 -0.43 -6.38
N PHE A 127 10.04 -0.63 -5.43
CA PHE A 127 9.74 -1.37 -4.20
C PHE A 127 8.63 -0.71 -3.39
N GLN A 128 8.67 0.61 -3.27
CA GLN A 128 7.62 1.35 -2.58
C GLN A 128 6.27 1.21 -3.28
N GLN A 129 6.24 1.20 -4.62
CA GLN A 129 5.02 0.97 -5.39
C GLN A 129 4.49 -0.46 -5.25
N ALA A 130 5.37 -1.46 -5.24
CA ALA A 130 4.97 -2.86 -5.03
C ALA A 130 4.22 -3.03 -3.71
N LEU A 131 4.70 -2.42 -2.62
CA LEU A 131 4.04 -2.48 -1.31
C LEU A 131 2.69 -1.76 -1.24
N LEU A 132 2.38 -0.84 -2.17
CA LEU A 132 1.04 -0.26 -2.26
C LEU A 132 0.03 -1.27 -2.79
N ASP A 133 0.46 -2.16 -3.69
CA ASP A 133 -0.40 -3.17 -4.31
C ASP A 133 -0.48 -4.42 -3.42
N CYS A 134 0.67 -4.91 -2.94
CA CYS A 134 0.78 -6.09 -2.09
C CYS A 134 1.84 -5.89 -0.99
N PHE A 135 1.39 -5.78 0.26
CA PHE A 135 2.29 -5.77 1.41
C PHE A 135 2.61 -7.21 1.82
N THR A 136 3.73 -7.73 1.32
CA THR A 136 4.14 -9.14 1.52
C THR A 136 5.59 -9.24 1.98
N LEU A 137 5.88 -10.34 2.69
CA LEU A 137 7.23 -10.64 3.15
C LEU A 137 8.21 -10.77 1.99
N SER A 138 7.83 -11.43 0.89
CA SER A 138 8.69 -11.65 -0.28
C SER A 138 9.19 -10.35 -0.93
N VAL A 139 8.32 -9.35 -1.08
CA VAL A 139 8.72 -8.03 -1.62
C VAL A 139 9.64 -7.31 -0.64
N LEU A 140 9.36 -7.38 0.67
CA LEU A 140 10.18 -6.74 1.69
C LEU A 140 11.57 -7.39 1.81
N THR A 141 11.65 -8.71 1.74
CA THR A 141 12.94 -9.43 1.78
C THR A 141 13.75 -9.14 0.53
N GLU A 142 13.13 -9.09 -0.65
CA GLU A 142 13.81 -8.70 -1.89
C GLU A 142 14.33 -7.26 -1.79
N TRP A 143 13.54 -6.33 -1.22
CA TRP A 143 13.98 -4.95 -0.98
C TRP A 143 15.17 -4.89 -0.02
N CYS A 144 15.12 -5.67 1.06
CA CYS A 144 16.18 -5.75 2.05
C CYS A 144 17.47 -6.29 1.44
N THR A 145 17.40 -7.40 0.72
CA THR A 145 18.53 -8.00 0.00
C THR A 145 19.11 -6.99 -0.99
N TRP A 146 18.28 -6.36 -1.83
CA TRP A 146 18.75 -5.34 -2.77
C TRP A 146 19.47 -4.20 -2.06
N ALA A 147 18.91 -3.67 -0.96
CA ALA A 147 19.50 -2.57 -0.20
C ALA A 147 20.88 -2.89 0.39
N LEU A 148 21.10 -4.15 0.82
CA LEU A 148 22.39 -4.61 1.34
C LEU A 148 23.49 -4.66 0.28
N HIS A 149 23.13 -4.85 -0.99
CA HIS A 149 24.09 -4.95 -2.10
C HIS A 149 24.43 -3.60 -2.75
N LEU A 150 23.81 -2.51 -2.29
CA LEU A 150 24.10 -1.17 -2.80
C LEU A 150 25.45 -0.67 -2.30
N SER A 151 26.20 -0.01 -3.18
CA SER A 151 27.54 0.53 -2.89
C SER A 151 27.52 1.83 -2.09
N ASP A 152 26.45 2.62 -2.20
CA ASP A 152 26.28 3.86 -1.43
C ASP A 152 25.73 3.54 -0.04
N ILE A 153 26.63 3.57 0.95
CA ILE A 153 26.37 3.27 2.37
C ILE A 153 25.20 4.10 2.92
N GLU A 154 25.13 5.40 2.64
CA GLU A 154 24.12 6.27 3.24
C GLU A 154 22.75 6.01 2.60
N PHE A 155 22.75 5.72 1.29
CA PHE A 155 21.55 5.32 0.60
C PHE A 155 21.06 3.93 1.04
N SER A 156 21.94 2.92 1.16
CA SER A 156 21.62 1.59 1.71
C SER A 156 20.97 1.71 3.08
N ARG A 157 21.59 2.50 3.96
CA ARG A 157 21.07 2.78 5.30
C ARG A 157 19.67 3.39 5.27
N LYS A 158 19.45 4.39 4.41
CA LYS A 158 18.12 5.01 4.23
C LYS A 158 17.07 4.00 3.76
N GLN A 159 17.43 3.07 2.87
CA GLN A 159 16.51 2.02 2.42
C GLN A 159 16.16 1.07 3.56
N LEU A 160 17.17 0.56 4.29
CA LEU A 160 16.97 -0.29 5.46
C LEU A 160 16.12 0.39 6.54
N GLU A 161 16.30 1.70 6.74
CA GLU A 161 15.47 2.50 7.63
C GLU A 161 13.99 2.56 7.21
N ASP A 162 13.68 2.72 5.91
CA ASP A 162 12.29 2.70 5.45
C ASP A 162 11.68 1.29 5.56
N ILE A 163 12.47 0.24 5.34
CA ILE A 163 12.04 -1.15 5.52
C ILE A 163 11.67 -1.41 6.99
N VAL A 164 12.57 -1.13 7.95
CA VAL A 164 12.25 -1.35 9.39
C VAL A 164 11.12 -0.45 9.87
N LYS A 165 10.99 0.78 9.33
CA LYS A 165 9.84 1.65 9.63
C LYS A 165 8.51 1.03 9.18
N ARG A 166 8.52 0.22 8.13
CA ARG A 166 7.32 -0.43 7.58
C ARG A 166 7.04 -1.76 8.27
N ALA A 167 8.05 -2.61 8.40
CA ALA A 167 7.88 -4.01 8.79
C ALA A 167 8.62 -4.42 10.07
N GLY A 168 9.46 -3.56 10.66
CA GLY A 168 10.24 -3.88 11.87
C GLY A 168 9.41 -4.09 13.14
N ALA A 169 8.11 -3.80 13.10
CA ALA A 169 7.17 -4.11 14.17
C ALA A 169 6.31 -5.35 13.87
N ASP A 170 6.57 -6.06 12.76
CA ASP A 170 5.85 -7.30 12.44
C ASP A 170 6.25 -8.42 13.40
N PRO A 171 5.32 -8.99 14.18
CA PRO A 171 5.68 -10.00 15.17
C PRO A 171 6.33 -11.26 14.59
N LEU A 172 5.97 -11.65 13.36
CA LEU A 172 6.49 -12.85 12.72
C LEU A 172 7.84 -12.62 12.03
N SER A 173 7.96 -11.56 11.23
CA SER A 173 9.11 -11.34 10.33
C SER A 173 9.97 -10.13 10.66
N GLY A 174 9.57 -9.27 11.60
CA GLY A 174 10.22 -7.99 11.88
C GLY A 174 11.70 -8.13 12.26
N LYS A 175 12.07 -9.21 12.97
CA LYS A 175 13.45 -9.49 13.38
C LYS A 175 14.39 -9.60 12.17
N ILE A 176 13.95 -10.20 11.06
CA ILE A 176 14.75 -10.39 9.85
C ILE A 176 15.29 -9.05 9.33
N PHE A 177 14.45 -8.01 9.34
CA PHE A 177 14.84 -6.68 8.85
C PHE A 177 15.76 -5.93 9.83
N TRP A 178 15.55 -6.13 11.13
CA TRP A 178 16.45 -5.57 12.15
C TRP A 178 17.82 -6.24 12.13
N ASP A 179 17.86 -7.57 11.98
CA ASP A 179 19.10 -8.34 11.86
C ASP A 179 19.89 -7.90 10.62
N ALA A 180 19.23 -7.77 9.47
CA ALA A 180 19.86 -7.27 8.25
C ALA A 180 20.45 -5.86 8.43
N LYS A 181 19.70 -4.95 9.08
CA LYS A 181 20.22 -3.61 9.40
C LYS A 181 21.39 -3.68 10.38
N LYS A 182 21.32 -4.53 11.40
CA LYS A 182 22.39 -4.73 12.38
C LYS A 182 23.65 -5.27 11.71
N GLU A 183 23.52 -6.27 10.84
CA GLU A 183 24.61 -6.85 10.07
C GLU A 183 25.29 -5.79 9.20
N PHE A 184 24.49 -5.01 8.45
CA PHE A 184 25.00 -3.88 7.67
C PHE A 184 25.83 -2.92 8.52
N GLU A 185 25.31 -2.47 9.66
CA GLU A 185 26.01 -1.55 10.55
C GLU A 185 27.24 -2.19 11.22
N THR A 186 27.22 -3.51 11.44
CA THR A 186 28.38 -4.27 11.97
C THR A 186 29.50 -4.30 10.95
N THR A 187 29.19 -4.61 9.68
CA THR A 187 30.18 -4.56 8.58
C THR A 187 30.80 -3.16 8.44
N GLN A 188 30.01 -2.09 8.62
CA GLN A 188 30.58 -0.74 8.60
C GLN A 188 31.56 -0.54 9.77
N LEU A 189 31.20 -0.97 10.99
CA LEU A 189 32.07 -0.85 12.16
C LEU A 189 33.41 -1.59 11.99
N GLU A 190 33.38 -2.78 11.37
CA GLU A 190 34.59 -3.59 11.11
C GLU A 190 35.61 -2.89 10.20
N THR A 191 35.17 -1.94 9.39
CA THR A 191 36.05 -1.13 8.54
C THR A 191 36.65 0.09 9.24
N MET A 192 36.20 0.40 10.46
CA MET A 192 36.59 1.58 11.24
C MET A 192 37.55 1.22 12.38
N SER A 193 38.43 2.15 12.72
CA SER A 193 39.26 2.06 13.93
C SER A 193 38.59 2.73 15.15
N GLU A 194 38.90 2.26 16.37
CA GLU A 194 38.30 2.80 17.61
C GLU A 194 38.58 4.30 17.84
N ASP A 195 39.67 4.82 17.27
CA ASP A 195 40.09 6.21 17.38
C ASP A 195 39.33 7.15 16.42
N GLU A 196 38.56 6.62 15.48
CA GLU A 196 37.83 7.42 14.51
C GLU A 196 36.62 8.15 15.15
N PRO A 197 36.36 9.41 14.74
CA PRO A 197 35.31 10.24 15.33
C PRO A 197 33.89 9.69 15.16
N GLY A 198 33.67 8.69 14.28
CA GLY A 198 32.38 8.03 14.05
C GLY A 198 32.20 6.67 14.75
N TYR A 199 33.26 6.09 15.32
CA TYR A 199 33.21 4.72 15.86
C TYR A 199 32.12 4.55 16.92
N LYS A 200 32.02 5.49 17.86
CA LYS A 200 31.00 5.45 18.93
C LYS A 200 29.57 5.60 18.40
N GLU A 201 29.39 6.40 17.35
CA GLU A 201 28.09 6.55 16.70
C GLU A 201 27.68 5.24 16.02
N GLN A 202 28.63 4.59 15.36
CA GLN A 202 28.43 3.31 14.70
C GLN A 202 28.07 2.20 15.71
N VAL A 203 28.76 2.14 16.85
CA VAL A 203 28.39 1.25 17.97
C VAL A 203 26.98 1.54 18.48
N ALA A 204 26.59 2.82 18.60
CA ALA A 204 25.25 3.18 19.04
C ALA A 204 24.16 2.76 18.04
N ARG A 205 24.45 2.76 16.73
CA ARG A 205 23.53 2.26 15.69
C ARG A 205 23.30 0.76 15.80
N ILE A 206 24.36 -0.02 16.05
CA ILE A 206 24.25 -1.46 16.29
C ILE A 206 23.42 -1.73 17.56
N LEU A 207 23.77 -1.06 18.67
CA LEU A 207 23.04 -1.19 19.93
C LEU A 207 21.55 -0.87 19.75
N TYR A 208 21.22 0.18 19.00
CA TYR A 208 19.84 0.53 18.69
C TYR A 208 19.10 -0.63 17.98
N CYS A 209 19.71 -1.26 16.98
CA CYS A 209 19.08 -2.38 16.28
C CYS A 209 18.80 -3.56 17.21
N VAL A 210 19.77 -3.93 18.06
CA VAL A 210 19.61 -5.05 19.00
C VAL A 210 18.60 -4.73 20.10
N GLU A 211 18.59 -3.49 20.59
CA GLU A 211 17.61 -3.00 21.57
C GLU A 211 16.18 -3.09 21.04
N GLU A 212 15.98 -2.66 19.79
CA GLU A 212 14.67 -2.76 19.13
C GLU A 212 14.23 -4.22 19.01
N VAL A 213 15.13 -5.15 18.66
CA VAL A 213 14.79 -6.59 18.60
C VAL A 213 14.33 -7.10 19.96
N VAL A 214 15.12 -6.88 21.03
CA VAL A 214 14.82 -7.49 22.33
C VAL A 214 13.61 -6.87 23.02
N SER A 215 13.27 -5.61 22.72
CA SER A 215 12.20 -4.84 23.38
C SER A 215 10.84 -4.94 22.67
N ARG A 216 10.79 -5.56 21.49
CA ARG A 216 9.57 -5.73 20.69
C ARG A 216 9.10 -7.18 20.73
N PRO A 217 7.79 -7.43 20.61
CA PRO A 217 7.25 -8.80 20.55
C PRO A 217 7.51 -9.39 19.17
N LEU A 218 8.77 -9.75 18.90
CA LEU A 218 9.23 -10.35 17.66
C LEU A 218 9.60 -11.81 17.90
N LEU A 219 9.27 -12.69 16.94
CA LEU A 219 9.68 -14.09 16.99
C LEU A 219 11.22 -14.19 17.12
N HIS A 220 11.70 -15.08 17.99
CA HIS A 220 13.12 -15.30 18.28
C HIS A 220 13.86 -14.08 18.88
N HIS A 221 13.15 -13.12 19.50
CA HIS A 221 13.78 -11.95 20.10
C HIS A 221 14.71 -12.29 21.29
N ASP A 222 14.44 -13.38 21.99
CA ASP A 222 15.20 -13.89 23.14
C ASP A 222 16.64 -14.29 22.80
N GLU A 223 16.86 -14.80 21.58
CA GLU A 223 18.19 -15.15 21.07
C GLU A 223 19.14 -13.94 21.02
N SER A 224 18.59 -12.71 20.94
CA SER A 224 19.36 -11.47 20.84
C SER A 224 19.68 -10.83 22.20
N TRP A 225 19.20 -11.40 23.31
CA TRP A 225 19.42 -10.82 24.65
C TRP A 225 20.89 -10.77 25.06
N ALA A 226 21.63 -11.87 24.84
CA ALA A 226 23.04 -11.93 25.20
C ALA A 226 23.89 -10.89 24.42
N GLU A 227 23.57 -10.72 23.14
CA GLU A 227 24.21 -9.71 22.29
C GLU A 227 23.86 -8.29 22.75
N PHE A 228 22.60 -8.04 23.14
CA PHE A 228 22.20 -6.75 23.71
C PHE A 228 23.02 -6.41 24.96
N GLU A 229 23.15 -7.34 25.91
CA GLU A 229 23.92 -7.10 27.14
C GLU A 229 25.38 -6.78 26.85
N GLU A 230 25.99 -7.46 25.87
CA GLU A 230 27.37 -7.21 25.46
C GLU A 230 27.56 -5.79 24.91
N TRP A 231 26.70 -5.36 23.98
CA TRP A 231 26.77 -4.03 23.39
C TRP A 231 26.39 -2.92 24.38
N ALA A 232 25.35 -3.15 25.18
CA ALA A 232 24.86 -2.18 26.15
C ALA A 232 25.92 -1.89 27.23
N THR A 233 26.64 -2.91 27.73
CA THR A 233 27.68 -2.74 28.76
C THR A 233 28.83 -1.84 28.31
N LYS A 234 29.06 -1.72 26.99
CA LYS A 234 30.12 -0.86 26.43
C LYS A 234 29.77 0.64 26.51
N VAL A 235 28.48 1.00 26.54
CA VAL A 235 28.03 2.40 26.32
C VAL A 235 26.96 2.88 27.33
N LYS A 236 26.25 1.97 27.99
CA LYS A 236 25.13 2.26 28.89
C LYS A 236 25.43 1.83 30.33
N ASP A 237 24.66 2.37 31.26
CA ASP A 237 24.75 1.98 32.67
C ASP A 237 23.86 0.77 32.97
N LYS A 238 24.01 0.24 34.19
CA LYS A 238 23.26 -0.93 34.65
C LYS A 238 21.75 -0.68 34.76
N GLU A 239 21.36 0.54 35.15
CA GLU A 239 19.95 0.91 35.30
C GLU A 239 19.23 0.86 33.95
N TYR A 240 19.88 1.31 32.88
CA TYR A 240 19.38 1.17 31.51
C TYR A 240 19.14 -0.28 31.11
N ILE A 241 20.11 -1.16 31.38
CA ILE A 241 20.00 -2.59 31.05
C ILE A 241 18.85 -3.25 31.82
N GLU A 242 18.70 -2.92 33.11
CA GLU A 242 17.58 -3.40 33.93
C GLU A 242 16.22 -2.89 33.40
N LYS A 243 16.15 -1.65 32.90
CA LYS A 243 14.94 -1.13 32.22
C LYS A 243 14.60 -1.93 30.96
N VAL A 244 15.56 -2.15 30.07
CA VAL A 244 15.34 -2.90 28.82
C VAL A 244 14.98 -4.36 29.12
N LYS A 245 15.49 -4.93 30.22
CA LYS A 245 15.09 -6.27 30.66
C LYS A 245 13.61 -6.37 30.99
N LEU A 246 13.05 -5.38 31.69
CA LEU A 246 11.61 -5.34 31.97
C LEU A 246 10.79 -5.24 30.67
N GLN A 247 11.28 -4.45 29.71
CA GLN A 247 10.65 -4.34 28.39
C GLN A 247 10.72 -5.66 27.61
N HIS A 248 11.86 -6.35 27.67
CA HIS A 248 12.07 -7.67 27.06
C HIS A 248 11.11 -8.73 27.63
N GLU A 249 10.95 -8.78 28.94
CA GLU A 249 10.01 -9.69 29.60
C GLU A 249 8.56 -9.37 29.23
N ALA A 250 8.20 -8.08 29.13
CA ALA A 250 6.88 -7.66 28.67
C ALA A 250 6.63 -8.02 27.20
N ALA A 251 7.64 -7.86 26.34
CA ALA A 251 7.58 -8.23 24.92
C ALA A 251 7.39 -9.75 24.73
N ALA A 252 8.09 -10.58 25.52
CA ALA A 252 7.92 -12.03 25.49
C ALA A 252 6.49 -12.45 25.88
N ASP A 253 5.96 -11.90 26.97
CA ASP A 253 4.59 -12.15 27.43
C ASP A 253 3.54 -11.63 26.44
N PHE A 254 3.80 -10.50 25.77
CA PHE A 254 2.94 -9.99 24.70
C PHE A 254 2.93 -10.96 23.52
N LEU A 255 4.12 -11.37 23.05
CA LEU A 255 4.29 -12.27 21.92
C LEU A 255 3.55 -13.60 22.14
N GLU A 256 3.72 -14.23 23.29
CA GLU A 256 3.04 -15.49 23.64
C GLU A 256 1.52 -15.42 23.42
N LYS A 257 0.90 -14.26 23.72
CA LYS A 257 -0.55 -14.07 23.59
C LYS A 257 -1.02 -13.94 22.14
N ILE A 258 -0.12 -13.53 21.25
CA ILE A 258 -0.43 -13.28 19.84
C ILE A 258 0.08 -14.37 18.89
N THR A 259 1.06 -15.20 19.28
CA THR A 259 1.66 -16.24 18.43
C THR A 259 0.62 -17.16 17.78
N ARG A 260 -0.42 -17.56 18.54
CA ARG A 260 -1.50 -18.41 18.04
C ARG A 260 -2.22 -17.87 16.79
N PHE A 261 -2.20 -16.56 16.56
CA PHE A 261 -2.81 -15.96 15.38
C PHE A 261 -1.89 -16.09 14.16
N GLU A 262 -0.57 -15.91 14.35
CA GLU A 262 0.43 -16.11 13.30
C GLU A 262 0.42 -17.57 12.83
N ASP A 263 0.39 -18.54 13.75
CA ASP A 263 0.32 -19.97 13.42
C ASP A 263 -0.89 -20.31 12.55
N LYS A 264 -2.06 -19.70 12.84
CA LYS A 264 -3.26 -19.87 12.02
C LYS A 264 -3.07 -19.25 10.64
N LEU A 265 -2.57 -18.01 10.57
CA LEU A 265 -2.39 -17.29 9.30
C LEU A 265 -1.42 -17.99 8.34
N LEU A 266 -0.45 -18.74 8.86
CA LEU A 266 0.49 -19.53 8.05
C LEU A 266 -0.17 -20.69 7.30
N THR A 267 -1.23 -21.27 7.85
CA THR A 267 -1.88 -22.47 7.27
C THR A 267 -3.14 -22.16 6.48
N LEU A 268 -3.75 -21.00 6.71
CA LEU A 268 -4.97 -20.59 6.03
C LEU A 268 -4.69 -20.12 4.60
N VAL A 269 -5.53 -20.54 3.67
CA VAL A 269 -5.54 -20.08 2.27
C VAL A 269 -6.77 -19.22 1.99
N ASP A 270 -7.91 -19.53 2.61
CA ASP A 270 -9.17 -18.81 2.38
C ASP A 270 -9.12 -17.35 2.90
N PRO A 271 -9.41 -16.35 2.05
CA PRO A 271 -9.35 -14.95 2.45
C PRO A 271 -10.36 -14.53 3.53
N GLU A 272 -11.54 -15.17 3.60
CA GLU A 272 -12.55 -14.86 4.62
C GLU A 272 -12.11 -15.40 5.98
N GLU A 273 -11.61 -16.64 6.04
CA GLU A 273 -11.07 -17.22 7.28
C GLU A 273 -9.83 -16.43 7.77
N LYS A 274 -8.95 -16.01 6.86
CA LYS A 274 -7.84 -15.08 7.21
C LYS A 274 -8.37 -13.78 7.80
N CYS A 275 -9.42 -13.21 7.21
CA CYS A 275 -10.02 -11.97 7.70
C CYS A 275 -10.58 -12.11 9.12
N ASP A 276 -11.19 -13.25 9.46
CA ASP A 276 -11.64 -13.54 10.83
C ASP A 276 -10.47 -13.55 11.81
N VAL A 277 -9.40 -14.27 11.47
CA VAL A 277 -8.20 -14.35 12.31
C VAL A 277 -7.54 -12.98 12.49
N TYR A 278 -7.41 -12.19 11.42
CA TYR A 278 -6.88 -10.83 11.52
C TYR A 278 -7.73 -9.92 12.41
N GLN A 279 -9.06 -10.02 12.35
CA GLN A 279 -9.93 -9.21 13.22
C GLN A 279 -9.79 -9.61 14.69
N GLU A 280 -9.73 -10.90 15.00
CA GLU A 280 -9.47 -11.39 16.36
C GLU A 280 -8.10 -10.94 16.86
N TYR A 281 -7.09 -11.02 16.00
CA TYR A 281 -5.72 -10.63 16.30
C TYR A 281 -5.62 -9.12 16.59
N ILE A 282 -6.15 -8.28 15.70
CA ILE A 282 -6.21 -6.81 15.90
C ILE A 282 -6.95 -6.47 17.21
N SER A 283 -8.04 -7.19 17.51
CA SER A 283 -8.78 -7.02 18.75
C SER A 283 -7.93 -7.36 19.99
N MET A 284 -7.20 -8.48 19.96
CA MET A 284 -6.29 -8.87 21.04
C MET A 284 -5.19 -7.82 21.24
N VAL A 285 -4.56 -7.35 20.15
CA VAL A 285 -3.51 -6.32 20.23
C VAL A 285 -4.04 -5.03 20.84
N LYS A 286 -5.27 -4.61 20.47
CA LYS A 286 -5.93 -3.45 21.10
C LYS A 286 -6.22 -3.67 22.58
N GLN A 287 -6.67 -4.87 22.96
CA GLN A 287 -6.92 -5.21 24.36
C GLN A 287 -5.62 -5.16 25.18
N LEU A 288 -4.51 -5.68 24.65
CA LEU A 288 -3.21 -5.59 25.29
C LEU A 288 -2.75 -4.13 25.41
N ALA A 289 -3.05 -3.29 24.43
CA ALA A 289 -2.73 -1.86 24.46
C ALA A 289 -3.39 -1.10 25.63
N GLU A 290 -4.48 -1.61 26.21
CA GLU A 290 -5.18 -0.98 27.34
C GLU A 290 -4.33 -1.03 28.63
N ASP A 291 -3.48 -2.04 28.77
CA ASP A 291 -2.52 -2.15 29.89
C ASP A 291 -1.21 -1.42 29.52
N SER A 292 -1.31 -0.09 29.44
CA SER A 292 -0.18 0.78 29.05
C SER A 292 0.99 0.70 30.02
N ASP A 293 0.74 0.37 31.28
CA ASP A 293 1.78 0.24 32.31
C ASP A 293 2.69 -0.96 32.02
N LYS A 294 2.13 -2.05 31.46
CA LYS A 294 2.90 -3.24 31.10
C LYS A 294 3.42 -3.21 29.66
N TYR A 295 2.59 -2.82 28.68
CA TYR A 295 2.90 -2.99 27.25
C TYR A 295 3.12 -1.67 26.49
N GLY A 296 3.16 -0.53 27.18
CA GLY A 296 3.30 0.78 26.53
C GLY A 296 4.55 0.92 25.65
N GLU A 297 5.61 0.17 25.96
CA GLU A 297 6.88 0.21 25.24
C GLU A 297 7.02 -0.89 24.17
N CYS A 298 6.01 -1.76 23.96
CA CYS A 298 6.07 -2.87 22.99
C CYS A 298 5.75 -2.45 21.54
N ASP A 299 5.75 -1.15 21.22
CA ASP A 299 5.33 -0.56 19.93
C ASP A 299 4.01 -1.11 19.36
N VAL A 300 2.96 -1.08 20.19
CA VAL A 300 1.63 -1.55 19.81
C VAL A 300 1.08 -0.83 18.57
N ASN A 301 1.41 0.45 18.39
CA ASN A 301 0.99 1.22 17.23
C ASN A 301 1.66 0.74 15.94
N GLY A 302 2.94 0.38 16.00
CA GLY A 302 3.68 -0.25 14.90
C GLY A 302 3.07 -1.60 14.52
N ILE A 303 2.78 -2.44 15.52
CA ILE A 303 2.16 -3.76 15.31
C ILE A 303 0.80 -3.60 14.63
N LEU A 304 -0.09 -2.75 15.17
CA LEU A 304 -1.41 -2.51 14.58
C LEU A 304 -1.32 -1.99 13.14
N LYS A 305 -0.38 -1.09 12.85
CA LYS A 305 -0.14 -0.59 11.49
C LYS A 305 0.22 -1.74 10.55
N VAL A 306 1.14 -2.61 10.95
CA VAL A 306 1.53 -3.78 10.15
C VAL A 306 0.38 -4.75 9.96
N LEU A 307 -0.39 -5.06 11.01
CA LEU A 307 -1.55 -5.96 10.91
C LEU A 307 -2.63 -5.41 9.98
N TYR A 308 -2.88 -4.11 10.02
CA TYR A 308 -3.79 -3.47 9.07
C TYR A 308 -3.26 -3.53 7.63
N GLU A 309 -1.97 -3.28 7.43
CA GLU A 309 -1.34 -3.37 6.11
C GLU A 309 -1.42 -4.81 5.56
N ARG A 310 -1.03 -5.82 6.35
CA ARG A 310 -1.14 -7.25 6.01
C ARG A 310 -2.58 -7.67 5.72
N SER A 311 -3.51 -7.39 6.64
CA SER A 311 -4.91 -7.80 6.48
C SER A 311 -5.59 -7.14 5.28
N THR A 312 -5.29 -5.87 4.99
CA THR A 312 -5.83 -5.22 3.79
C THR A 312 -5.19 -5.72 2.49
N SER A 313 -4.04 -6.40 2.55
CA SER A 313 -3.42 -7.12 1.42
C SER A 313 -3.86 -8.57 1.27
N ASP A 314 -4.15 -9.27 2.36
CA ASP A 314 -4.59 -10.68 2.30
C ASP A 314 -6.09 -10.81 2.05
N CYS A 315 -6.89 -9.84 2.51
CA CYS A 315 -8.35 -9.89 2.45
C CYS A 315 -8.93 -9.05 1.30
N LEU A 316 -8.17 -8.81 0.22
CA LEU A 316 -8.56 -7.93 -0.89
C LEU A 316 -9.95 -8.25 -1.48
N THR A 317 -10.25 -9.53 -1.61
CA THR A 317 -11.46 -10.05 -2.27
C THR A 317 -12.67 -10.12 -1.35
N THR A 318 -12.52 -9.83 -0.05
CA THR A 318 -13.61 -9.89 0.91
C THR A 318 -14.33 -8.55 1.02
N GLU A 319 -15.63 -8.57 1.33
CA GLU A 319 -16.39 -7.32 1.56
C GLU A 319 -15.84 -6.51 2.76
N ARG A 320 -15.17 -7.21 3.69
CA ARG A 320 -14.57 -6.66 4.91
C ARG A 320 -13.30 -5.85 4.64
N CYS A 321 -12.69 -5.98 3.45
CA CYS A 321 -11.53 -5.19 3.06
C CYS A 321 -11.76 -3.67 3.21
N TYR A 322 -12.98 -3.21 2.93
CA TYR A 322 -13.35 -1.80 3.11
C TYR A 322 -13.20 -1.34 4.56
N ASP A 323 -13.73 -2.09 5.52
CA ASP A 323 -13.68 -1.74 6.94
C ASP A 323 -12.25 -1.82 7.48
N LEU A 324 -11.46 -2.80 7.03
CA LEU A 324 -10.04 -2.89 7.34
C LEU A 324 -9.25 -1.69 6.80
N CYS A 325 -9.47 -1.31 5.53
CA CYS A 325 -8.84 -0.14 4.92
C CYS A 325 -9.25 1.16 5.64
N ALA A 326 -10.51 1.29 6.03
CA ALA A 326 -11.01 2.42 6.80
C ALA A 326 -10.31 2.54 8.16
N ALA A 327 -10.24 1.44 8.91
CA ALA A 327 -9.57 1.40 10.20
C ALA A 327 -8.06 1.62 10.07
N PHE A 328 -7.45 1.12 8.99
CA PHE A 328 -6.03 1.30 8.69
C PHE A 328 -5.67 2.78 8.55
N ILE A 329 -6.35 3.51 7.66
CA ILE A 329 -6.05 4.94 7.45
C ILE A 329 -6.34 5.77 8.71
N GLU A 330 -7.35 5.40 9.49
CA GLU A 330 -7.71 6.08 10.74
C GLU A 330 -6.62 5.87 11.80
N HIS A 331 -6.12 4.65 11.96
CA HIS A 331 -5.02 4.31 12.86
C HIS A 331 -3.74 5.06 12.50
N VAL A 332 -3.35 5.03 11.22
CA VAL A 332 -2.13 5.71 10.74
C VAL A 332 -2.26 7.23 10.86
N HIS A 333 -3.43 7.80 10.60
CA HIS A 333 -3.66 9.24 10.78
C HIS A 333 -3.47 9.68 12.24
N ALA A 334 -3.87 8.85 13.20
CA ALA A 334 -3.78 9.16 14.63
C ALA A 334 -2.38 8.94 15.21
N HIS A 335 -1.65 7.92 14.75
CA HIS A 335 -0.44 7.44 15.43
C HIS A 335 0.83 7.49 14.59
N SER A 336 0.79 8.00 13.35
CA SER A 336 1.94 8.00 12.46
C SER A 336 2.17 9.34 11.76
N SER A 337 3.33 9.45 11.11
CA SER A 337 3.71 10.63 10.32
C SER A 337 2.78 10.88 9.13
N ARG A 338 2.72 12.13 8.65
CA ARG A 338 1.97 12.52 7.44
C ARG A 338 2.33 11.69 6.21
N SER A 339 3.61 11.34 6.05
CA SER A 339 4.06 10.52 4.92
C SER A 339 3.54 9.08 5.01
N SER A 340 3.52 8.50 6.21
CA SER A 340 2.87 7.20 6.45
C SER A 340 1.38 7.26 6.14
N TYR A 341 0.68 8.31 6.56
CA TYR A 341 -0.75 8.47 6.28
C TYR A 341 -1.04 8.61 4.79
N LYS A 342 -0.26 9.43 4.08
CA LYS A 342 -0.37 9.57 2.61
C LYS A 342 -0.23 8.21 1.92
N ARG A 343 0.76 7.42 2.30
CA ARG A 343 1.00 6.08 1.75
C ARG A 343 -0.15 5.11 2.06
N ALA A 344 -0.65 5.09 3.29
CA ALA A 344 -1.78 4.25 3.68
C ALA A 344 -3.03 4.60 2.85
N VAL A 345 -3.28 5.89 2.64
CA VAL A 345 -4.36 6.37 1.77
C VAL A 345 -4.15 5.92 0.33
N GLU A 346 -2.94 6.09 -0.22
CA GLU A 346 -2.59 5.63 -1.57
C GLU A 346 -2.82 4.12 -1.74
N ALA A 347 -2.36 3.30 -0.79
CA ALA A 347 -2.59 1.86 -0.80
C ALA A 347 -4.10 1.53 -0.80
N CYS A 348 -4.89 2.17 0.08
CA CYS A 348 -6.33 1.95 0.12
C CYS A 348 -7.06 2.45 -1.15
N THR A 349 -6.58 3.49 -1.84
CA THR A 349 -7.15 3.89 -3.14
C THR A 349 -6.92 2.86 -4.24
N ARG A 350 -5.84 2.08 -4.16
CA ARG A 350 -5.58 0.99 -5.12
C ARG A 350 -6.35 -0.27 -4.75
N ARG A 351 -6.41 -0.62 -3.46
CA ARG A 351 -7.12 -1.80 -2.92
C ARG A 351 -8.64 -1.67 -3.02
N GLN A 352 -9.17 -0.46 -2.83
CA GLN A 352 -10.61 -0.17 -2.87
C GLN A 352 -10.92 1.00 -3.85
N PRO A 353 -10.66 0.82 -5.16
CA PRO A 353 -10.66 1.91 -6.13
C PRO A 353 -12.06 2.45 -6.46
N HIS A 354 -13.11 1.66 -6.19
CA HIS A 354 -14.49 2.01 -6.50
C HIS A 354 -15.21 2.77 -5.38
N VAL A 355 -14.50 3.19 -4.32
CA VAL A 355 -15.06 3.78 -3.09
C VAL A 355 -14.51 5.19 -2.85
N HIS A 356 -15.39 6.17 -2.64
CA HIS A 356 -14.98 7.58 -2.57
C HIS A 356 -14.14 7.93 -1.34
N LYS A 357 -14.30 7.20 -0.22
CA LYS A 357 -13.71 7.55 1.09
C LYS A 357 -12.19 7.74 1.00
N PHE A 358 -11.50 6.83 0.30
CA PHE A 358 -10.05 6.84 0.17
C PHE A 358 -9.57 7.93 -0.79
N TRP A 359 -10.24 8.10 -1.93
CA TRP A 359 -9.96 9.19 -2.87
C TRP A 359 -10.20 10.57 -2.27
N THR A 360 -11.25 10.71 -1.46
CA THR A 360 -11.54 11.94 -0.71
C THR A 360 -10.44 12.25 0.29
N SER A 361 -9.90 11.22 0.96
CA SER A 361 -8.76 11.36 1.87
C SER A 361 -7.50 11.78 1.10
N ALA A 362 -7.28 11.23 -0.09
CA ALA A 362 -6.17 11.59 -0.97
C ALA A 362 -6.25 13.06 -1.41
N MET A 363 -7.42 13.51 -1.90
CA MET A 363 -7.63 14.92 -2.28
C MET A 363 -7.45 15.87 -1.09
N ARG A 364 -7.96 15.52 0.09
CA ARG A 364 -7.77 16.33 1.32
C ARG A 364 -6.31 16.38 1.75
N GLN A 365 -5.57 15.29 1.59
CA GLN A 365 -4.13 15.28 1.90
C GLN A 365 -3.36 16.15 0.90
N ALA A 366 -3.67 16.06 -0.39
CA ALA A 366 -3.10 16.94 -1.42
C ALA A 366 -3.38 18.42 -1.13
N GLU A 367 -4.60 18.78 -0.74
CA GLU A 367 -4.95 20.14 -0.28
C GLU A 367 -4.10 20.57 0.93
N LYS A 368 -3.94 19.71 1.94
CA LYS A 368 -3.08 20.00 3.12
C LYS A 368 -1.59 20.12 2.77
N ASP A 369 -1.15 19.47 1.69
CA ASP A 369 0.21 19.55 1.18
C ASP A 369 0.42 20.78 0.28
N GLY A 370 -0.62 21.60 0.08
CA GLY A 370 -0.56 22.81 -0.75
C GLY A 370 -0.48 22.49 -2.25
N LYS A 371 -1.01 21.35 -2.69
CA LYS A 371 -1.07 20.99 -4.11
C LYS A 371 -2.00 21.90 -4.89
N GLU A 372 -1.64 22.14 -6.14
CA GLU A 372 -2.39 23.04 -7.02
C GLU A 372 -3.72 22.41 -7.46
N PHE A 373 -4.61 23.26 -7.97
CA PHE A 373 -5.95 22.86 -8.43
C PHE A 373 -5.91 21.66 -9.40
N ASP A 374 -5.01 21.70 -10.39
CA ASP A 374 -4.90 20.65 -11.41
C ASP A 374 -4.38 19.32 -10.85
N GLU A 375 -3.54 19.34 -9.80
CA GLU A 375 -3.08 18.13 -9.13
C GLU A 375 -4.20 17.48 -8.30
N ILE A 376 -5.08 18.26 -7.67
CA ILE A 376 -6.25 17.71 -6.96
C ILE A 376 -7.28 17.18 -7.98
N LYS A 377 -7.45 17.88 -9.11
CA LYS A 377 -8.31 17.47 -10.21
C LYS A 377 -7.89 16.11 -10.80
N SER A 378 -6.60 15.86 -10.96
CA SER A 378 -6.12 14.58 -11.51
C SER A 378 -6.43 13.39 -10.59
N ILE A 379 -6.46 13.59 -9.26
CA ILE A 379 -6.90 12.56 -8.30
C ILE A 379 -8.38 12.23 -8.51
N LEU A 380 -9.23 13.25 -8.70
CA LEU A 380 -10.66 13.04 -9.02
C LEU A 380 -10.82 12.29 -10.34
N GLU A 381 -10.13 12.72 -11.40
CA GLU A 381 -10.23 12.10 -12.72
C GLU A 381 -9.78 10.65 -12.70
N THR A 382 -8.70 10.36 -11.98
CA THR A 382 -8.22 8.99 -11.75
C THR A 382 -9.26 8.17 -11.01
N ALA A 383 -9.86 8.70 -9.94
CA ALA A 383 -10.91 8.01 -9.20
C ALA A 383 -12.12 7.70 -10.09
N LEU A 384 -12.60 8.68 -10.87
CA LEU A 384 -13.72 8.50 -11.80
C LEU A 384 -13.41 7.48 -12.89
N SER A 385 -12.18 7.45 -13.42
CA SER A 385 -11.77 6.48 -14.45
C SER A 385 -11.70 5.04 -13.92
N ARG A 386 -11.58 4.84 -12.60
CA ARG A 386 -11.70 3.50 -11.98
C ARG A 386 -13.15 3.02 -11.90
N GLY A 387 -14.13 3.89 -12.08
CA GLY A 387 -15.56 3.59 -11.97
C GLY A 387 -16.01 3.48 -10.52
N MET A 388 -16.90 4.36 -10.07
CA MET A 388 -17.46 4.28 -8.72
C MET A 388 -18.50 3.16 -8.63
N LYS A 389 -18.52 2.39 -7.52
CA LYS A 389 -19.44 1.24 -7.37
C LYS A 389 -20.92 1.61 -7.33
N SER A 390 -21.24 2.87 -7.05
CA SER A 390 -22.62 3.36 -7.03
C SER A 390 -22.69 4.87 -7.26
N PHE A 391 -23.89 5.36 -7.60
CA PHE A 391 -24.18 6.78 -7.71
C PHE A 391 -23.79 7.55 -6.45
N LYS A 392 -24.10 7.03 -5.24
CA LYS A 392 -23.78 7.70 -3.97
C LYS A 392 -22.28 7.92 -3.81
N GLU A 393 -21.47 6.95 -4.21
CA GLU A 393 -20.01 7.06 -4.17
C GLU A 393 -19.52 8.14 -5.13
N ALA A 394 -20.05 8.18 -6.36
CA ALA A 394 -19.74 9.24 -7.32
C ALA A 394 -20.18 10.63 -6.83
N ASP A 395 -21.39 10.77 -6.29
CA ASP A 395 -21.92 12.03 -5.77
C ASP A 395 -21.07 12.54 -4.59
N PHE A 396 -20.73 11.68 -3.63
CA PHE A 396 -19.85 12.05 -2.51
C PHE A 396 -18.44 12.45 -2.96
N LEU A 397 -17.90 11.78 -3.97
CA LEU A 397 -16.59 12.10 -4.54
C LEU A 397 -16.61 13.50 -5.18
N TRP A 398 -17.59 13.78 -6.04
CA TRP A 398 -17.78 15.09 -6.66
C TRP A 398 -18.02 16.18 -5.63
N MET A 399 -18.86 15.92 -4.63
CA MET A 399 -19.12 16.86 -3.54
C MET A 399 -17.84 17.20 -2.78
N SER A 400 -17.00 16.21 -2.47
CA SER A 400 -15.72 16.41 -1.78
C SER A 400 -14.75 17.26 -2.61
N TYR A 401 -14.71 17.05 -3.92
CA TYR A 401 -13.93 17.88 -4.84
C TYR A 401 -14.48 19.31 -4.90
N LEU A 402 -15.79 19.50 -5.09
CA LEU A 402 -16.43 20.82 -5.14
C LEU A 402 -16.24 21.62 -3.84
N GLU A 403 -16.22 20.95 -2.69
CA GLU A 403 -15.84 21.57 -1.44
C GLU A 403 -14.40 22.08 -1.43
N SER A 404 -13.46 21.31 -1.98
CA SER A 404 -12.06 21.74 -2.17
C SER A 404 -11.97 22.93 -3.11
N VAL A 405 -12.63 22.88 -4.28
CA VAL A 405 -12.64 24.00 -5.24
C VAL A 405 -13.21 25.26 -4.58
N ARG A 406 -14.29 25.14 -3.81
CA ARG A 406 -14.87 26.27 -3.06
C ARG A 406 -13.91 26.84 -2.01
N ARG A 407 -13.09 26.02 -1.35
CA ARG A 407 -12.09 26.49 -0.36
C ARG A 407 -10.96 27.28 -1.02
N HIS A 408 -10.60 26.95 -2.25
CA HIS A 408 -9.54 27.60 -3.04
C HIS A 408 -10.05 28.70 -3.99
N THR A 409 -11.35 28.98 -4.01
CA THR A 409 -11.90 30.04 -4.84
C THR A 409 -11.71 31.39 -4.16
N ASP A 410 -11.02 32.32 -4.82
CA ASP A 410 -11.11 33.73 -4.49
C ASP A 410 -12.47 34.26 -5.00
N PHE A 411 -13.34 34.66 -4.07
CA PHE A 411 -14.69 35.13 -4.40
C PHE A 411 -14.72 36.60 -4.87
N GLU A 412 -13.62 37.33 -4.71
CA GLU A 412 -13.48 38.70 -5.22
C GLU A 412 -12.97 38.72 -6.67
N ASP A 413 -12.38 37.61 -7.14
CA ASP A 413 -11.93 37.43 -8.53
C ASP A 413 -13.04 36.79 -9.40
N PRO A 414 -13.58 37.52 -10.40
CA PRO A 414 -14.59 36.97 -11.30
C PRO A 414 -14.14 35.72 -12.06
N SER A 415 -12.85 35.59 -12.37
CA SER A 415 -12.34 34.45 -13.13
C SER A 415 -12.32 33.17 -12.30
N SER A 416 -11.96 33.28 -11.02
CA SER A 416 -12.03 32.21 -10.03
C SER A 416 -13.46 31.75 -9.77
N VAL A 417 -14.40 32.69 -9.63
CA VAL A 417 -15.84 32.39 -9.48
C VAL A 417 -16.41 31.71 -10.73
N ASP A 418 -16.01 32.15 -11.92
CA ASP A 418 -16.42 31.54 -13.18
C ASP A 418 -15.89 30.10 -13.32
N ARG A 419 -14.64 29.84 -12.92
CA ARG A 419 -14.09 28.47 -12.83
C ARG A 419 -14.91 27.60 -11.88
N LEU A 420 -15.22 28.09 -10.67
CA LEU A 420 -16.06 27.38 -9.70
C LEU A 420 -17.43 27.00 -10.30
N ARG A 421 -18.10 27.96 -10.95
CA ARG A 421 -19.41 27.76 -11.60
C ARG A 421 -19.34 26.71 -12.71
N ARG A 422 -18.30 26.75 -13.55
CA ARG A 422 -18.07 25.73 -14.58
C ARG A 422 -17.86 24.35 -13.96
N THR A 423 -17.11 24.26 -12.86
CA THR A 423 -16.88 22.98 -12.17
C THR A 423 -18.17 22.41 -11.58
N PHE A 424 -19.04 23.25 -10.99
CA PHE A 424 -20.36 22.80 -10.54
C PHE A 424 -21.21 22.27 -11.68
N ARG A 425 -21.26 23.00 -12.81
CA ARG A 425 -22.02 22.56 -13.97
C ARG A 425 -21.50 21.24 -14.52
N LEU A 426 -20.19 21.12 -14.67
CA LEU A 426 -19.53 19.87 -15.09
C LEU A 426 -19.91 18.71 -14.18
N ALA A 427 -19.82 18.88 -12.86
CA ALA A 427 -20.16 17.83 -11.90
C ALA A 427 -21.62 17.38 -12.04
N TRP A 428 -22.55 18.33 -12.16
CA TRP A 428 -23.97 18.02 -12.30
C TRP A 428 -24.26 17.29 -13.63
N ASP A 429 -23.72 17.79 -14.74
CA ASP A 429 -23.92 17.18 -16.07
C ASP A 429 -23.29 15.78 -16.13
N SER A 430 -22.07 15.60 -15.63
CA SER A 430 -21.39 14.31 -15.61
C SER A 430 -22.12 13.27 -14.76
N LEU A 431 -22.68 13.66 -13.61
CA LEU A 431 -23.48 12.75 -12.79
C LEU A 431 -24.78 12.35 -13.50
N ALA A 432 -25.46 13.30 -14.15
CA ALA A 432 -26.69 13.03 -14.90
C ALA A 432 -26.44 12.12 -16.10
N GLU A 433 -25.35 12.34 -16.85
CA GLU A 433 -24.96 11.51 -17.99
C GLU A 433 -24.61 10.08 -17.57
N ALA A 434 -23.82 9.92 -16.50
CA ALA A 434 -23.35 8.60 -16.07
C ALA A 434 -24.40 7.77 -15.32
N TRP A 435 -25.33 8.39 -14.59
CA TRP A 435 -26.23 7.68 -13.66
C TRP A 435 -27.73 7.86 -13.94
N GLY A 436 -28.11 8.67 -14.95
CA GLY A 436 -29.49 8.84 -15.38
C GLY A 436 -30.42 9.22 -14.22
N ALA A 437 -31.51 8.48 -14.04
CA ALA A 437 -32.51 8.75 -12.99
C ALA A 437 -31.95 8.69 -11.56
N ALA A 438 -30.86 7.95 -11.30
CA ALA A 438 -30.25 7.95 -9.97
C ALA A 438 -29.64 9.31 -9.61
N ALA A 439 -29.22 10.10 -10.61
CA ALA A 439 -28.68 11.44 -10.40
C ALA A 439 -29.72 12.48 -9.97
N ASP A 440 -31.01 12.14 -10.03
CA ASP A 440 -32.09 12.99 -9.55
C ASP A 440 -32.04 13.16 -8.02
N GLU A 441 -31.28 12.31 -7.29
CA GLU A 441 -31.02 12.45 -5.86
C GLU A 441 -29.76 13.30 -5.55
N SER A 442 -29.09 13.88 -6.54
CA SER A 442 -27.81 14.59 -6.34
C SER A 442 -27.94 15.83 -5.46
N PHE A 443 -27.00 15.98 -4.53
CA PHE A 443 -26.90 17.18 -3.69
C PHE A 443 -26.14 18.34 -4.34
N VAL A 444 -25.46 18.09 -5.47
CA VAL A 444 -24.66 19.10 -6.19
C VAL A 444 -25.43 20.39 -6.51
N PRO A 445 -26.62 20.36 -7.14
CA PRO A 445 -27.35 21.59 -7.47
C PRO A 445 -27.79 22.39 -6.23
N ILE A 446 -28.20 21.69 -5.16
CA ILE A 446 -28.60 22.32 -3.91
C ILE A 446 -27.40 22.99 -3.24
N TYR A 447 -26.25 22.32 -3.24
CA TYR A 447 -25.02 22.86 -2.72
C TYR A 447 -24.53 24.06 -3.55
N TRP A 448 -24.59 23.98 -4.88
CA TRP A 448 -24.25 25.08 -5.77
C TRP A 448 -25.12 26.32 -5.51
N ALA A 449 -26.45 26.16 -5.47
CA ALA A 449 -27.37 27.24 -5.14
C ALA A 449 -27.01 27.90 -3.79
N ARG A 450 -26.72 27.10 -2.76
CA ARG A 450 -26.29 27.62 -1.45
C ARG A 450 -24.99 28.43 -1.54
N VAL A 451 -24.01 28.01 -2.34
CA VAL A 451 -22.76 28.75 -2.55
C VAL A 451 -23.03 30.09 -3.25
N GLU A 452 -23.91 30.12 -4.27
CA GLU A 452 -24.34 31.36 -4.93
C GLU A 452 -24.99 32.33 -3.93
N TYR A 453 -25.90 31.84 -3.08
CA TYR A 453 -26.55 32.67 -2.07
C TYR A 453 -25.59 33.23 -1.01
N THR A 454 -24.65 32.41 -0.53
CA THR A 454 -23.90 32.70 0.70
C THR A 454 -22.49 33.24 0.46
N ARG A 455 -21.82 32.80 -0.61
CA ARG A 455 -20.42 33.16 -0.91
C ARG A 455 -20.35 34.16 -2.05
N VAL A 456 -20.97 33.84 -3.20
CA VAL A 456 -20.97 34.71 -4.39
C VAL A 456 -21.92 35.90 -4.23
N ARG A 457 -22.98 35.75 -3.41
CA ARG A 457 -24.05 36.73 -3.18
C ARG A 457 -24.89 37.04 -4.43
N ASP A 458 -24.98 36.08 -5.35
CA ASP A 458 -25.82 36.13 -6.55
C ASP A 458 -27.15 35.41 -6.29
N HIS A 459 -28.11 36.15 -5.74
CA HIS A 459 -29.41 35.60 -5.35
C HIS A 459 -30.29 35.22 -6.55
N VAL A 460 -30.06 35.82 -7.72
CA VAL A 460 -30.84 35.52 -8.93
C VAL A 460 -30.39 34.16 -9.46
N ARG A 461 -29.08 33.99 -9.68
CA ARG A 461 -28.54 32.72 -10.16
C ARG A 461 -28.78 31.57 -9.19
N GLY A 462 -28.62 31.82 -7.88
CA GLY A 462 -28.93 30.81 -6.86
C GLY A 462 -30.39 30.36 -6.87
N ARG A 463 -31.33 31.23 -7.27
CA ARG A 463 -32.74 30.85 -7.45
C ARG A 463 -32.93 30.03 -8.72
N GLU A 464 -32.36 30.46 -9.84
CA GLU A 464 -32.46 29.78 -11.13
C GLU A 464 -31.97 28.33 -11.02
N ILE A 465 -30.81 28.09 -10.41
CA ILE A 465 -30.26 26.74 -10.18
C ILE A 465 -31.22 25.88 -9.34
N PHE A 466 -31.83 26.48 -8.32
CA PHE A 466 -32.76 25.77 -7.43
C PHE A 466 -34.08 25.42 -8.15
N GLU A 467 -34.59 26.33 -8.98
CA GLU A 467 -35.77 26.10 -9.82
C GLU A 467 -35.50 25.04 -10.90
N GLU A 468 -34.32 25.06 -11.52
CA GLU A 468 -33.87 24.01 -12.45
C GLU A 468 -33.85 22.64 -11.77
N ALA A 469 -33.26 22.55 -10.57
CA ALA A 469 -33.21 21.31 -9.80
C ALA A 469 -34.61 20.77 -9.44
N ILE A 470 -35.60 21.65 -9.20
CA ILE A 470 -36.99 21.23 -8.94
C ILE A 470 -37.71 20.81 -10.23
N THR A 471 -37.53 21.57 -11.31
CA THR A 471 -38.28 21.41 -12.57
C THR A 471 -37.91 20.12 -13.30
N ASP A 472 -36.64 19.70 -13.20
CA ASP A 472 -36.18 18.43 -13.75
C ASP A 472 -36.70 17.19 -12.98
N GLY A 473 -37.49 17.37 -11.91
CA GLY A 473 -37.92 16.28 -11.01
C GLY A 473 -36.86 15.86 -9.98
N ARG A 474 -35.78 16.65 -9.84
CA ARG A 474 -34.52 16.30 -9.16
C ARG A 474 -34.37 16.85 -7.73
N ALA A 475 -35.44 17.32 -7.12
CA ALA A 475 -35.43 17.75 -5.72
C ALA A 475 -36.82 17.62 -5.07
N SER A 476 -36.93 16.75 -4.06
CA SER A 476 -38.08 16.70 -3.15
C SER A 476 -37.79 17.53 -1.89
N CYS A 477 -37.68 18.87 -2.02
CA CYS A 477 -37.55 19.74 -0.84
C CYS A 477 -38.35 21.05 -0.98
N PRO A 478 -39.06 21.53 0.08
CA PRO A 478 -39.89 22.72 -0.02
C PRO A 478 -39.06 23.99 -0.22
N ILE A 479 -39.59 24.87 -1.07
CA ILE A 479 -39.09 26.21 -1.39
C ILE A 479 -38.64 26.96 -0.11
N PRO A 480 -37.39 27.47 -0.03
CA PRO A 480 -36.99 28.39 1.02
C PRO A 480 -37.84 29.67 0.97
N GLN A 481 -38.69 29.88 1.97
CA GLN A 481 -39.50 31.09 2.02
C GLN A 481 -38.62 32.31 2.35
N LEU A 482 -38.69 33.31 1.48
CA LEU A 482 -38.10 34.64 1.66
C LEU A 482 -38.73 35.32 2.89
N SER A 483 -38.03 35.30 4.02
CA SER A 483 -38.35 36.14 5.17
C SER A 483 -37.75 37.54 4.97
N THR A 484 -38.62 38.53 4.78
CA THR A 484 -38.27 39.94 4.50
C THR A 484 -37.61 40.69 5.67
N LYS A 485 -37.30 40.05 6.81
CA LYS A 485 -36.71 40.76 7.96
C LYS A 485 -35.51 40.11 8.66
N ARG A 486 -35.15 38.87 8.33
CA ARG A 486 -33.88 38.20 8.70
C ARG A 486 -33.68 37.12 7.65
N GLY A 487 -32.47 36.97 7.11
CA GLY A 487 -32.15 36.15 5.93
C GLY A 487 -32.69 34.71 5.93
N LEU A 488 -32.52 34.04 4.77
CA LEU A 488 -33.00 32.69 4.46
C LEU A 488 -32.87 31.72 5.65
N LYS A 489 -34.02 31.21 6.14
CA LYS A 489 -34.07 30.06 7.05
C LYS A 489 -34.21 28.79 6.21
N TRP A 490 -33.11 28.07 6.07
CA TRP A 490 -33.11 26.70 5.55
C TRP A 490 -33.61 25.73 6.65
N PRO A 491 -34.26 24.62 6.30
CA PRO A 491 -34.44 23.51 7.23
C PRO A 491 -33.06 23.07 7.74
N VAL A 492 -32.89 23.05 9.06
CA VAL A 492 -31.66 22.60 9.69
C VAL A 492 -31.62 21.08 9.61
N THR A 493 -30.79 20.50 8.76
CA THR A 493 -30.34 19.11 8.94
C THR A 493 -29.18 19.13 9.93
N HIS A 494 -29.37 18.50 11.09
CA HIS A 494 -28.31 18.32 12.08
C HIS A 494 -27.25 17.36 11.53
N SER A 495 -26.18 17.91 10.95
CA SER A 495 -24.88 17.23 10.90
C SER A 495 -23.95 17.93 11.89
N ARG A 496 -24.27 17.87 13.19
CA ARG A 496 -23.25 18.04 14.22
C ARG A 496 -22.55 16.70 14.37
N VAL A 497 -21.45 16.52 13.64
CA VAL A 497 -20.38 15.65 14.11
C VAL A 497 -19.91 16.27 15.42
N ARG A 498 -20.25 15.63 16.53
CA ARG A 498 -19.64 15.94 17.83
C ARG A 498 -18.16 15.58 17.70
N SER A 499 -17.31 16.60 17.60
CA SER A 499 -15.97 16.51 18.17
C SER A 499 -16.14 16.23 19.66
N SER A 500 -15.83 15.02 20.08
CA SER A 500 -15.66 14.67 21.49
C SER A 500 -14.18 14.42 21.69
N ASN A 501 -13.65 15.01 22.77
CA ASN A 501 -12.29 14.88 23.27
C ASN A 501 -11.81 13.44 23.33
#